data_AF-A0A1S3Y5S1-F1
#
_entry.id   AF-A0A1S3Y5S1-F1
#
_cell.length_a   1.000
_cell.length_b   1.000
_cell.length_c   1.000
_cell.angle_alpha   90.00
_cell.angle_beta   90.00
_cell.angle_gamma   90.00
#
_symmetry.space_group_name_H-M   'P 1'
#
loop_
_entity.id
_entity.type
_entity.pdbx_description
1 polymer ?
#
loop_
_entity_poly.entity_id
_entity_poly.type
_entity_poly.pdbx_seq_one_letter_code
_entity_poly.pdbx_strand_id
1 'polypeptide(L)' 'MFAHNDYVTCIQVNPMDDDYFISGSLDAKVRLWNIPDRKVVDWTDLHEMVTATCFTPDGQVVLVIVLEHSHLTSR' A
#
# COMPACT_ATOMS: atom_id res chain seq x y z
N MET A 1 -7.88 14.64 3.78
CA MET A 1 -8.18 13.93 2.51
C MET A 1 -7.00 13.00 2.28
N PHE A 2 -7.24 11.71 2.04
CA PHE A 2 -6.17 10.72 1.82
C PHE A 2 -5.97 10.56 0.31
N ALA A 3 -5.01 11.31 -0.27
CA ALA A 3 -4.86 11.43 -1.71
C ALA A 3 -3.78 10.50 -2.27
N HIS A 4 -4.08 9.90 -3.43
CA HIS A 4 -3.18 9.10 -4.24
C HIS A 4 -3.09 9.69 -5.65
N ASN A 5 -2.03 9.35 -6.39
CA ASN A 5 -1.85 9.82 -7.76
C ASN A 5 -2.51 8.89 -8.81
N ASP A 6 -3.07 7.77 -8.36
CA ASP A 6 -3.79 6.80 -9.17
C ASP A 6 -4.79 6.01 -8.29
N TYR A 7 -5.50 5.03 -8.86
CA TYR A 7 -6.48 4.20 -8.19
C TYR A 7 -5.89 3.53 -6.94
N VAL A 8 -6.67 3.56 -5.85
CA VAL A 8 -6.41 2.79 -4.63
C VAL A 8 -7.00 1.40 -4.83
N THR A 9 -6.20 0.37 -4.69
CA THR A 9 -6.59 -1.03 -4.93
C THR A 9 -6.92 -1.78 -3.65
N CYS A 10 -6.31 -1.38 -2.54
CA CYS A 10 -6.55 -1.98 -1.24
C CYS A 10 -6.34 -0.97 -0.11
N ILE A 11 -7.07 -1.20 0.99
CA ILE A 11 -6.97 -0.45 2.26
C ILE A 11 -7.09 -1.45 3.40
N GLN A 12 -6.27 -1.29 4.45
CA GLN A 12 -6.38 -2.06 5.69
C GLN A 12 -6.03 -1.21 6.90
N VAL A 13 -6.86 -1.25 7.94
CA VAL A 13 -6.55 -0.67 9.25
C VAL A 13 -5.51 -1.53 9.95
N ASN A 14 -4.56 -0.91 10.65
CA ASN A 14 -3.58 -1.63 11.45
C ASN A 14 -4.31 -2.39 12.58
N PRO A 15 -4.10 -3.71 12.72
CA PRO A 15 -4.82 -4.51 13.72
C PRO A 15 -4.44 -4.19 15.18
N MET A 16 -3.30 -3.53 15.40
CA MET A 16 -2.78 -3.22 16.74
C MET A 16 -3.00 -1.76 17.16
N ASP A 17 -3.30 -0.87 16.21
CA ASP A 17 -3.44 0.57 16.44
C ASP A 17 -4.40 1.16 15.39
N ASP A 18 -5.61 1.51 15.82
CA ASP A 18 -6.69 1.98 14.94
C ASP A 18 -6.52 3.43 14.47
N ASP A 19 -5.49 4.15 14.95
CA ASP A 19 -5.12 5.46 14.40
C ASP A 19 -4.37 5.35 13.06
N TYR A 20 -3.99 4.15 12.63
CA TYR A 20 -3.23 3.94 11.40
C TYR A 20 -3.91 2.98 10.42
N PHE A 21 -3.72 3.24 9.14
CA PHE A 21 -4.07 2.31 8.08
C PHE A 21 -3.04 2.34 6.95
N ILE A 22 -2.98 1.26 6.19
CA ILE A 22 -2.22 1.17 4.96
C ILE A 22 -3.15 1.20 3.74
N SER A 23 -2.60 1.69 2.65
CA SER A 23 -3.26 1.65 1.34
C SER A 23 -2.26 1.30 0.26
N GLY A 24 -2.65 0.45 -0.69
CA GLY A 24 -1.92 0.19 -1.93
C GLY A 24 -2.58 0.90 -3.11
N SER A 25 -1.79 1.28 -4.11
CA SER A 25 -2.27 1.97 -5.30
C SER A 25 -1.54 1.56 -6.58
N LEU A 26 -2.20 1.80 -7.72
CA LEU A 26 -1.61 1.67 -9.05
C LEU A 26 -0.50 2.70 -9.30
N ASP A 27 -0.34 3.73 -8.45
CA ASP A 27 0.80 4.65 -8.47
C ASP A 27 2.12 4.04 -7.95
N ALA A 28 2.18 2.71 -7.91
CA ALA A 28 3.27 1.86 -7.44
C ALA A 28 3.63 2.02 -5.95
N LYS A 29 2.79 2.67 -5.15
CA LYS A 29 3.11 2.94 -3.73
C LYS A 29 2.16 2.27 -2.76
N VAL A 30 2.77 1.77 -1.68
CA VAL A 30 2.08 1.50 -0.42
C VAL A 30 2.33 2.67 0.52
N ARG A 31 1.28 3.17 1.17
CA ARG A 31 1.36 4.30 2.12
C ARG A 31 0.81 3.87 3.47
N LEU A 32 1.51 4.26 4.54
CA LEU A 32 1.02 4.25 5.91
C LEU A 32 0.48 5.63 6.24
N TRP A 33 -0.74 5.69 6.74
CA TRP A 33 -1.44 6.92 7.07
C TRP A 33 -1.71 6.98 8.55
N ASN A 34 -1.61 8.18 9.12
CA ASN A 34 -2.20 8.50 10.42
C ASN A 34 -3.58 9.13 10.17
N ILE A 35 -4.62 8.57 10.77
CA ILE A 35 -6.02 8.94 10.59
C ILE A 35 -6.34 10.28 11.25
N PRO A 36 -6.00 10.51 12.54
CA PRO A 36 -6.28 11.79 13.21
C PRO A 36 -5.67 12.98 12.45
N ASP A 37 -4.41 12.88 12.07
CA ASP A 37 -3.65 13.94 11.40
C ASP A 37 -3.91 14.01 9.90
N ARG A 38 -4.57 12.99 9.34
CA ARG A 38 -4.89 12.88 7.90
C ARG A 38 -3.67 13.02 7.01
N LYS A 39 -2.54 12.43 7.41
CA LYS A 39 -1.25 12.56 6.74
C LYS A 39 -0.60 11.23 6.44
N VAL A 40 0.20 11.19 5.38
CA VAL A 40 1.13 10.08 5.14
C VAL A 40 2.22 10.15 6.20
N VAL A 41 2.42 9.04 6.91
CA VAL A 41 3.48 8.88 7.90
C VAL A 41 4.70 8.28 7.23
N ASP A 42 4.49 7.30 6.36
CA ASP A 42 5.53 6.65 5.58
C ASP A 42 4.97 6.06 4.28
N TRP A 43 5.86 5.75 3.33
CA TRP A 43 5.49 5.07 2.09
C TRP A 43 6.67 4.33 1.47
N THR A 44 6.34 3.33 0.65
CA THR A 44 7.30 2.56 -0.14
C THR A 44 6.85 2.56 -1.59
N ASP A 45 7.75 2.91 -2.51
CA ASP A 45 7.56 2.75 -3.96
C ASP A 45 8.17 1.42 -4.37
N LEU A 46 7.32 0.55 -4.91
CA LEU A 46 7.65 -0.80 -5.30
C LEU A 46 7.98 -0.89 -6.80
N HIS A 47 7.86 0.22 -7.52
CA HIS A 47 8.03 0.33 -8.97
C HIS A 47 7.11 -0.59 -9.80
N GLU A 48 6.15 -1.24 -9.15
CA GLU A 48 5.15 -2.13 -9.73
C GLU A 48 3.78 -1.82 -9.13
N MET A 49 2.72 -2.03 -9.91
CA MET A 49 1.35 -1.72 -9.47
C MET A 49 0.95 -2.58 -8.27
N VAL A 50 0.50 -1.95 -7.18
CA VAL A 50 0.02 -2.68 -6.01
C VAL A 50 -1.39 -3.18 -6.26
N THR A 51 -1.62 -4.47 -6.03
CA THR A 51 -2.92 -5.12 -6.26
C THR A 51 -3.60 -5.55 -4.97
N ALA A 52 -2.83 -5.88 -3.93
CA ALA A 52 -3.36 -6.22 -2.61
C ALA A 52 -2.30 -6.02 -1.51
N THR A 53 -2.77 -5.86 -0.28
CA THR A 53 -1.94 -5.82 0.93
C THR A 53 -2.57 -6.63 2.05
N CYS A 54 -1.75 -7.17 2.96
CA CYS A 54 -2.21 -7.84 4.18
C CYS A 54 -1.29 -7.56 5.37
N PHE A 55 -1.83 -7.09 6.50
CA PHE A 55 -1.10 -7.08 7.76
C PHE A 55 -0.88 -8.49 8.32
N THR A 56 0.27 -8.72 8.95
CA THR A 56 0.42 -9.82 9.89
C THR A 56 -0.47 -9.61 11.13
N PRO A 57 -0.88 -10.68 11.83
CA PRO A 57 -1.74 -10.55 13.01
C PRO A 57 -1.17 -9.67 14.13
N ASP A 58 0.16 -9.56 14.21
CA ASP A 58 0.88 -8.69 15.15
C ASP A 58 1.13 -7.27 14.62
N GLY A 59 0.66 -6.94 13.41
CA GLY A 59 0.76 -5.62 12.79
C GLY A 59 2.18 -5.18 12.40
N GLN A 60 3.20 -6.03 12.59
CA GLN A 60 4.60 -5.63 12.37
C GLN A 60 5.01 -5.63 10.90
N VAL A 61 4.39 -6.47 10.09
CA VAL A 61 4.75 -6.65 8.68
C VAL A 61 3.51 -6.49 7.80
N VAL A 62 3.74 -5.91 6.62
CA VAL A 62 2.75 -5.83 5.55
C VAL A 62 3.22 -6.69 4.39
N LEU A 63 2.43 -7.68 4.04
CA LEU A 63 2.57 -8.43 2.79
C LEU A 63 1.98 -7.59 1.65
N VAL A 64 2.69 -7.49 0.53
CA VAL A 64 2.25 -6.75 -0.65
C VAL A 64 2.25 -7.66 -1.86
N ILE A 65 1.17 -7.62 -2.64
CA ILE A 65 1.06 -8.32 -3.92
C ILE A 65 1.12 -7.26 -5.02
N VAL A 66 2.08 -7.43 -5.93
CA VAL A 66 2.31 -6.53 -7.07
C VAL A 66 1.97 -7.24 -8.38
N LEU A 67 1.55 -6.48 -9.39
CA LEU A 67 1.39 -6.98 -10.74
C LEU A 67 2.76 -7.03 -11.42
N GLU A 68 3.27 -8.21 -11.75
CA GLU A 68 4.52 -8.34 -12.51
C GLU A 68 4.27 -7.97 -13.99
N HIS A 69 4.93 -6.92 -14.47
CA HIS A 69 5.06 -6.71 -15.91
C HIS A 69 6.08 -7.70 -16.47
N SER A 70 5.59 -8.84 -16.97
CA SER A 70 6.42 -9.71 -17.81
C SER A 70 6.88 -8.92 -19.04
N HIS A 71 8.14 -8.48 -19.02
CA HIS A 71 8.82 -8.03 -20.23
C HIS A 71 8.94 -9.24 -21.16
N LEU A 72 7.96 -9.46 -22.02
CA LEU A 72 8.11 -10.23 -23.25
C LEU A 72 9.12 -9.49 -24.13
N THR A 73 10.40 -9.57 -23.78
CA THR A 73 11.46 -9.35 -24.75
C THR A 73 11.48 -10.59 -25.63
N SER A 74 10.74 -10.50 -26.73
CA SER A 74 11.01 -11.34 -27.90
C SER A 74 12.49 -11.22 -28.22
N ARG A 75 13.23 -12.32 -28.03
CA ARG A 75 14.49 -12.59 -28.73
C ARG A 75 14.19 -13.49 -29.90
#